data_AF-A0A2V7PZQ7-F1
#
_entry.id   AF-A0A2V7PZQ7-F1
#
_cell.length_a   1.000
_cell.length_b   1.000
_cell.length_c   1.000
_cell.angle_alpha   90.00
_cell.angle_beta   90.00
_cell.angle_gamma   90.00
#
_symmetry.space_group_name_H-M   'P 1'
#
loop_
_entity.id
_entity.type
_entity.pdbx_description
1 polymer ?
#
loop_
_entity_poly.entity_id
_entity_poly.type
_entity_poly.pdbx_seq_one_letter_code
_entity_poly.pdbx_strand_id
1 'polypeptide(L)'
;GKLLDFLKAKQYQGAPLLNRLGGWLKEAMPFRGKPVACYHKEWDYFSREYDVPCVDYIEPKPGIPPTPGHVLEIINEMRTQHIQVLLSTNYYDRNQVMEVAQKTGAKAVIVPSNTGGAAGINTYFDLMNLWISELARAFGTGAATAN
;
A
#
# COMPACT_ATOMS: atom_id res chain seq x y z
N GLY A 1 8.59 -1.50 -14.82
CA GLY A 1 9.97 -1.50 -15.39
C GLY A 1 10.52 -2.91 -15.47
N LYS A 2 11.74 -3.11 -16.02
CA LYS A 2 12.37 -4.44 -16.16
C LYS A 2 13.42 -4.76 -15.07
N LEU A 3 13.48 -3.96 -14.00
CA LEU A 3 14.51 -4.08 -12.96
C LEU A 3 14.49 -5.45 -12.28
N LEU A 4 13.32 -5.93 -11.84
CA LEU A 4 13.23 -7.21 -11.14
C LEU A 4 13.58 -8.39 -12.05
N ASP A 5 13.18 -8.35 -13.33
CA ASP A 5 13.56 -9.36 -14.30
C ASP A 5 15.08 -9.37 -14.54
N PHE A 6 15.69 -8.19 -14.62
CA PHE A 6 17.14 -8.04 -14.69
C PHE A 6 17.82 -8.62 -13.44
N LEU A 7 17.33 -8.30 -12.25
CA LEU A 7 17.90 -8.79 -10.97
C LEU A 7 17.76 -10.31 -10.82
N LYS A 8 16.69 -10.90 -11.35
CA LYS A 8 16.49 -12.36 -11.40
C LYS A 8 17.45 -13.03 -12.39
N ALA A 9 17.63 -12.42 -13.57
CA ALA A 9 18.41 -13.02 -14.66
C ALA A 9 19.93 -12.84 -14.53
N LYS A 10 20.40 -11.84 -13.78
CA LYS A 10 21.83 -11.56 -13.60
C LYS A 10 22.36 -12.13 -12.31
N GLN A 11 23.63 -12.52 -12.33
CA GLN A 11 24.33 -13.09 -11.18
C GLN A 11 25.60 -12.29 -10.87
N TYR A 12 25.96 -12.27 -9.59
CA TYR A 12 27.23 -11.74 -9.10
C TYR A 12 27.76 -12.66 -8.00
N GLN A 13 29.03 -13.07 -8.14
CA GLN A 13 29.67 -14.04 -7.25
C GLN A 13 28.84 -15.33 -7.05
N GLY A 14 28.31 -15.88 -8.14
CA GLY A 14 27.59 -17.16 -8.13
C GLY A 14 26.15 -17.13 -7.60
N ALA A 15 25.60 -15.96 -7.25
CA ALA A 15 24.21 -15.82 -6.80
C ALA A 15 23.43 -14.79 -7.64
N PRO A 16 22.11 -14.97 -7.83
CA PRO A 16 21.27 -13.95 -8.47
C PRO A 16 21.39 -12.59 -7.77
N LEU A 17 21.39 -11.49 -8.55
CA LEU A 17 21.41 -10.13 -8.00
C LEU A 17 20.19 -9.87 -7.11
N LEU A 18 19.05 -10.53 -7.37
CA LEU A 18 17.87 -10.46 -6.52
C LEU A 18 18.18 -10.84 -5.05
N ASN A 19 19.06 -11.81 -4.81
CA ASN A 19 19.44 -12.23 -3.45
C ASN A 19 20.28 -11.18 -2.71
N ARG A 20 20.79 -10.19 -3.44
CA ARG A 20 21.56 -9.05 -2.90
C ARG A 20 20.69 -7.81 -2.70
N LEU A 21 19.39 -7.87 -3.01
CA LEU A 21 18.48 -6.75 -2.83
C LEU A 21 18.45 -6.34 -1.36
N GLY A 22 18.49 -5.03 -1.11
CA GLY A 22 18.44 -4.43 0.24
C GLY A 22 17.51 -3.22 0.27
N GLY A 23 17.43 -2.59 1.44
CA GLY A 23 16.60 -1.42 1.70
C GLY A 23 15.13 -1.62 1.31
N TRP A 24 14.49 -0.52 0.91
CA TRP A 24 13.08 -0.44 0.55
C TRP A 24 12.62 -1.45 -0.50
N LEU A 25 13.44 -1.76 -1.50
CA LEU A 25 13.06 -2.74 -2.52
C LEU A 25 12.96 -4.15 -1.92
N LYS A 26 13.84 -4.52 -0.99
CA LYS A 26 13.75 -5.82 -0.29
C LYS A 26 12.55 -5.84 0.63
N GLU A 27 12.36 -4.78 1.41
CA GLU A 27 11.26 -4.65 2.37
C GLU A 27 9.88 -4.65 1.70
N ALA A 28 9.80 -4.21 0.44
CA ALA A 28 8.57 -4.22 -0.33
C ALA A 28 8.19 -5.57 -0.94
N MET A 29 9.09 -6.56 -0.97
CA MET A 29 8.81 -7.88 -1.55
C MET A 29 7.55 -8.58 -1.01
N PRO A 30 7.17 -8.47 0.28
CA PRO A 30 5.95 -9.09 0.81
C PRO A 30 4.64 -8.56 0.19
N PHE A 31 4.65 -7.35 -0.36
CA PHE A 31 3.46 -6.72 -0.96
C PHE A 31 3.59 -6.43 -2.45
N ARG A 32 4.78 -6.60 -3.04
CA ARG A 32 4.99 -6.41 -4.47
C ARG A 32 4.07 -7.32 -5.30
N GLY A 33 3.37 -6.74 -6.26
CA GLY A 33 2.39 -7.39 -7.13
C GLY A 33 1.01 -7.61 -6.49
N LYS A 34 0.80 -7.20 -5.23
CA LYS A 34 -0.49 -7.37 -4.55
C LYS A 34 -1.36 -6.13 -4.72
N PRO A 35 -2.59 -6.28 -5.26
CA PRO A 35 -3.51 -5.15 -5.40
C PRO A 35 -4.04 -4.67 -4.05
N VAL A 36 -4.37 -3.38 -4.00
CA VAL A 36 -5.00 -2.70 -2.86
C VAL A 36 -6.24 -1.95 -3.34
N ALA A 37 -7.18 -1.67 -2.45
CA ALA A 37 -8.13 -0.58 -2.67
C ALA A 37 -7.51 0.70 -2.11
N CYS A 38 -7.85 1.85 -2.67
CA CYS A 38 -7.30 3.14 -2.26
C CYS A 38 -8.42 4.10 -1.87
N TYR A 39 -8.16 5.06 -0.99
CA TYR A 39 -9.13 6.12 -0.74
C TYR A 39 -9.15 7.12 -1.90
N HIS A 40 -7.98 7.64 -2.28
CA HIS A 40 -7.81 8.61 -3.36
C HIS A 40 -6.64 8.25 -4.28
N LYS A 41 -6.60 8.85 -5.47
CA LYS A 41 -5.53 8.69 -6.47
C LYS A 41 -4.28 9.50 -6.12
N GLU A 42 -3.66 9.18 -4.99
CA GLU A 42 -2.48 9.86 -4.46
C GLU A 42 -1.20 9.01 -4.50
N TRP A 43 -1.31 7.72 -4.84
CA TRP A 43 -0.23 6.73 -4.75
C TRP A 43 0.45 6.40 -6.07
N ASP A 44 0.07 7.05 -7.17
CA ASP A 44 0.46 6.71 -8.55
C ASP A 44 1.97 6.41 -8.75
N TYR A 45 2.86 7.23 -8.18
CA TYR A 45 4.31 7.01 -8.31
C TYR A 45 4.79 5.83 -7.44
N PHE A 46 4.32 5.77 -6.20
CA PHE A 46 4.65 4.68 -5.27
C PHE A 46 4.16 3.33 -5.81
N SER A 47 2.90 3.27 -6.27
CA SER A 47 2.29 2.10 -6.88
C SER A 47 3.05 1.60 -8.10
N ARG A 48 3.58 2.49 -8.95
CA ARG A 48 4.40 2.11 -10.11
C ARG A 48 5.78 1.56 -9.73
N GLU A 49 6.44 2.14 -8.73
CA GLU A 49 7.78 1.73 -8.32
C GLU A 49 7.75 0.40 -7.55
N TYR A 50 6.82 0.29 -6.58
CA TYR A 50 6.69 -0.85 -5.70
C TYR A 50 5.68 -1.90 -6.17
N ASP A 51 5.05 -1.70 -7.33
CA ASP A 51 4.11 -2.62 -7.97
C ASP A 51 2.95 -2.99 -7.03
N VAL A 52 2.26 -1.97 -6.53
CA VAL A 52 1.11 -2.10 -5.63
C VAL A 52 -0.08 -1.36 -6.25
N PRO A 53 -0.81 -2.02 -7.19
CA PRO A 53 -1.86 -1.36 -7.95
C PRO A 53 -3.09 -1.08 -7.08
N CYS A 54 -3.65 0.14 -7.19
CA CYS A 54 -4.98 0.45 -6.67
C CYS A 54 -6.03 -0.11 -7.65
N VAL A 55 -6.93 -0.99 -7.20
CA VAL A 55 -8.02 -1.54 -8.04
C VAL A 55 -9.11 -0.52 -8.29
N ASP A 56 -9.47 0.24 -7.26
CA ASP A 56 -10.42 1.34 -7.34
C ASP A 56 -10.24 2.31 -6.14
N TYR A 57 -10.98 3.40 -6.15
CA TYR A 57 -10.89 4.52 -5.22
C TYR A 57 -12.20 4.81 -4.50
N ILE A 58 -12.19 4.86 -3.17
CA ILE A 58 -13.35 5.28 -2.38
C ILE A 58 -13.83 6.64 -2.86
N GLU A 59 -12.96 7.64 -2.95
CA GLU A 59 -13.28 8.91 -3.58
C GLU A 59 -13.18 8.78 -5.11
N PRO A 60 -14.30 8.81 -5.86
CA PRO A 60 -14.28 8.56 -7.30
C PRO A 60 -13.54 9.65 -8.08
N LYS A 61 -13.55 10.89 -7.58
CA LYS A 61 -12.92 12.06 -8.21
C LYS A 61 -12.49 13.06 -7.13
N PRO A 62 -11.39 13.81 -7.34
CA PRO A 62 -10.94 14.82 -6.39
C PRO A 62 -12.05 15.80 -6.00
N GLY A 63 -12.34 15.87 -4.69
CA GLY A 63 -13.33 16.77 -4.11
C GLY A 63 -14.78 16.33 -4.29
N ILE A 64 -15.04 15.13 -4.82
CA ILE A 64 -16.40 14.58 -4.99
C ILE A 64 -16.60 13.47 -3.95
N PRO A 65 -17.42 13.70 -2.91
CA PRO A 65 -17.72 12.68 -1.92
C PRO A 65 -18.34 11.43 -2.56
N PRO A 66 -18.01 10.22 -2.07
CA PRO A 66 -18.60 9.01 -2.61
C PRO A 66 -20.08 8.88 -2.27
N THR A 67 -20.83 8.29 -3.20
CA THR A 67 -22.22 7.89 -2.94
C THR A 67 -22.26 6.52 -2.24
N PRO A 68 -23.31 6.20 -1.48
CA PRO A 68 -23.46 4.87 -0.89
C PRO A 68 -23.42 3.72 -1.91
N GLY A 69 -23.93 3.96 -3.13
CA GLY A 69 -23.88 2.99 -4.23
C GLY A 69 -22.44 2.71 -4.69
N HIS A 70 -21.65 3.77 -4.91
CA HIS A 70 -20.23 3.66 -5.27
C HIS A 70 -19.44 2.90 -4.20
N VAL A 71 -19.65 3.21 -2.92
CA VAL A 71 -18.98 2.49 -1.81
C VAL A 71 -19.36 1.00 -1.81
N LEU A 72 -20.62 0.66 -2.11
CA LEU A 72 -21.07 -0.73 -2.20
C LEU A 72 -20.42 -1.48 -3.38
N GLU A 73 -20.25 -0.82 -4.52
CA GLU A 73 -19.54 -1.37 -5.67
C GLU A 73 -18.09 -1.74 -5.31
N ILE A 74 -17.37 -0.84 -4.65
CA ILE A 74 -16.00 -1.08 -4.17
C ILE A 74 -15.96 -2.24 -3.17
N ILE A 75 -16.88 -2.29 -2.20
CA ILE A 75 -16.94 -3.39 -1.24
C ILE A 75 -17.12 -4.73 -1.95
N ASN A 76 -17.98 -4.79 -2.98
CA ASN A 76 -18.21 -6.00 -3.76
C ASN A 76 -16.99 -6.37 -4.61
N GLU A 77 -16.32 -5.40 -5.21
CA GLU A 77 -15.08 -5.61 -5.97
C GLU A 77 -13.97 -6.15 -5.06
N MET A 78 -13.75 -5.51 -3.89
CA MET A 78 -12.77 -5.95 -2.91
C MET A 78 -13.01 -7.39 -2.46
N ARG A 79 -14.27 -7.77 -2.22
CA ARG A 79 -14.63 -9.16 -1.87
C ARG A 79 -14.37 -10.14 -3.01
N THR A 80 -14.76 -9.76 -4.24
CA THR A 80 -14.63 -10.61 -5.43
C THR A 80 -13.17 -10.86 -5.81
N GLN A 81 -12.33 -9.83 -5.71
CA GLN A 81 -10.90 -9.91 -6.02
C GLN A 81 -10.03 -10.27 -4.81
N HIS A 82 -10.64 -10.53 -3.65
CA HIS A 82 -9.95 -10.86 -2.39
C HIS A 82 -8.90 -9.82 -1.99
N ILE A 83 -9.24 -8.53 -2.12
CA ILE A 83 -8.37 -7.42 -1.78
C ILE A 83 -8.16 -7.36 -0.27
N GLN A 84 -6.91 -7.50 0.16
CA GLN A 84 -6.56 -7.68 1.57
C GLN A 84 -6.27 -6.36 2.30
N VAL A 85 -6.05 -5.27 1.56
CA VAL A 85 -5.61 -3.98 2.11
C VAL A 85 -6.38 -2.83 1.47
N LEU A 86 -6.81 -1.88 2.31
CA LEU A 86 -7.34 -0.59 1.94
C LEU A 86 -6.36 0.50 2.39
N LEU A 87 -5.78 1.24 1.43
CA LEU A 87 -4.78 2.27 1.66
C LEU A 87 -5.40 3.66 1.62
N SER A 88 -5.19 4.46 2.66
CA SER A 88 -5.67 5.83 2.76
C SER A 88 -4.61 6.74 3.37
N THR A 89 -4.64 8.02 3.00
CA THR A 89 -4.00 9.02 3.83
C THR A 89 -4.80 9.32 5.10
N ASN A 90 -4.11 9.87 6.10
CA ASN A 90 -4.65 10.13 7.44
C ASN A 90 -5.50 11.40 7.58
N TYR A 91 -5.64 12.20 6.53
CA TYR A 91 -6.48 13.40 6.53
C TYR A 91 -7.88 13.18 5.94
N TYR A 92 -8.12 12.01 5.32
CA TYR A 92 -9.46 11.60 4.87
C TYR A 92 -10.31 11.01 6.00
N ASP A 93 -11.60 10.79 5.74
CA ASP A 93 -12.53 10.27 6.73
C ASP A 93 -12.14 8.85 7.19
N ARG A 94 -11.54 8.79 8.37
CA ARG A 94 -11.12 7.54 9.02
C ARG A 94 -12.29 6.58 9.22
N ASN A 95 -13.48 7.07 9.57
CA ASN A 95 -14.62 6.19 9.84
C ASN A 95 -15.07 5.50 8.56
N GLN A 96 -15.10 6.21 7.44
CA GLN A 96 -15.42 5.63 6.14
C GLN A 96 -14.41 4.54 5.74
N VAL A 97 -13.10 4.81 5.89
CA VAL A 97 -12.04 3.81 5.62
C VAL A 97 -12.24 2.57 6.49
N MET A 98 -12.47 2.76 7.79
CA MET A 98 -12.64 1.66 8.74
C MET A 98 -13.92 0.86 8.47
N GLU A 99 -15.02 1.50 8.07
CA GLU A 99 -16.28 0.83 7.72
C GLU A 99 -16.10 -0.08 6.50
N VAL A 100 -15.45 0.41 5.44
CA VAL A 100 -15.16 -0.39 4.24
C VAL A 100 -14.22 -1.55 4.57
N ALA A 101 -13.16 -1.30 5.34
CA ALA A 101 -12.25 -2.34 5.80
C ALA A 101 -12.97 -3.44 6.61
N GLN A 102 -13.85 -3.05 7.54
CA GLN A 102 -14.63 -4.00 8.34
C GLN A 102 -15.58 -4.84 7.48
N LYS A 103 -16.27 -4.22 6.51
CA LYS A 103 -17.21 -4.93 5.62
C LYS A 103 -16.50 -5.90 4.67
N THR A 104 -15.25 -5.65 4.33
CA THR A 104 -14.47 -6.46 3.37
C THR A 104 -13.55 -7.47 4.06
N GLY A 105 -13.25 -7.28 5.36
CA GLY A 105 -12.21 -8.02 6.07
C GLY A 105 -10.78 -7.58 5.71
N ALA A 106 -10.64 -6.49 4.95
CA ALA A 106 -9.36 -5.92 4.61
C ALA A 106 -8.72 -5.20 5.81
N LYS A 107 -7.39 -5.09 5.79
CA LYS A 107 -6.66 -4.24 6.73
C LYS A 107 -6.65 -2.80 6.23
N ALA A 108 -7.09 -1.87 7.05
CA ALA A 108 -6.91 -0.44 6.77
C ALA A 108 -5.48 -0.01 7.07
N VAL A 109 -4.76 0.47 6.06
CA VAL A 109 -3.46 1.13 6.19
C VAL A 109 -3.70 2.63 6.04
N ILE A 110 -3.59 3.37 7.14
CA ILE A 110 -3.86 4.80 7.21
C ILE A 110 -2.58 5.53 7.61
N VAL A 111 -1.97 6.25 6.66
CA VAL A 111 -0.63 6.85 6.80
C VAL A 111 -0.63 8.32 6.38
N PRO A 112 0.28 9.19 6.86
CA PRO A 112 0.42 10.54 6.32
C PRO A 112 0.91 10.54 4.87
N SER A 113 0.56 11.56 4.08
CA SER A 113 1.15 11.80 2.74
C SER A 113 2.38 12.69 2.76
N ASN A 114 2.63 13.41 3.85
CA ASN A 114 3.65 14.45 3.94
C ASN A 114 4.47 14.34 5.23
N THR A 115 5.69 14.88 5.20
CA THR A 115 6.50 15.10 6.40
C THR A 115 5.78 16.02 7.37
N GLY A 116 5.86 15.74 8.67
CA GLY A 116 5.09 16.40 9.73
C GLY A 116 3.65 15.91 9.83
N GLY A 117 3.19 15.00 8.96
CA GLY A 117 1.81 14.51 8.95
C GLY A 117 1.46 13.52 10.07
N ALA A 118 2.46 13.05 10.83
CA ALA A 118 2.28 12.23 12.02
C ALA A 118 3.49 12.38 12.96
N ALA A 119 3.31 12.04 14.24
CA ALA A 119 4.40 12.03 15.21
C ALA A 119 5.54 11.10 14.74
N GLY A 120 6.78 11.58 14.78
CA GLY A 120 7.97 10.83 14.34
C GLY A 120 8.24 10.85 12.84
N ILE A 121 7.38 11.44 12.01
CA ILE A 121 7.56 11.52 10.55
C ILE A 121 8.14 12.89 10.19
N ASN A 122 9.44 13.09 10.39
CA ASN A 122 10.07 14.40 10.26
C ASN A 122 10.78 14.58 8.90
N THR A 123 11.19 13.47 8.28
CA THR A 123 11.92 13.46 7.02
C THR A 123 11.18 12.63 5.97
N TYR A 124 11.55 12.83 4.70
CA TYR A 124 11.04 11.98 3.62
C TYR A 124 11.44 10.50 3.79
N PHE A 125 12.59 10.23 4.40
CA PHE A 125 13.00 8.87 4.74
C PHE A 125 12.05 8.25 5.77
N ASP A 126 11.66 9.00 6.81
CA ASP A 126 10.67 8.51 7.80
C ASP A 126 9.32 8.19 7.13
N LEU A 127 8.89 9.04 6.20
CA LEU A 127 7.66 8.87 5.44
C LEU A 127 7.69 7.59 4.59
N MET A 128 8.76 7.39 3.82
CA MET A 128 8.94 6.21 2.97
C MET A 128 9.10 4.93 3.79
N ASN A 129 9.86 4.97 4.90
CA ASN A 129 9.98 3.86 5.84
C ASN A 129 8.61 3.47 6.39
N LEU A 130 7.79 4.44 6.79
CA LEU A 130 6.44 4.18 7.29
C LEU A 130 5.55 3.53 6.24
N TRP A 131 5.48 4.05 5.01
CA TRP A 131 4.61 3.49 3.97
C TRP A 131 4.96 2.04 3.65
N ILE A 132 6.25 1.75 3.49
CA ILE A 132 6.73 0.40 3.15
C ILE A 132 6.52 -0.55 4.32
N SER A 133 6.89 -0.15 5.54
CA SER A 133 6.72 -1.00 6.72
C SER A 133 5.26 -1.31 7.01
N GLU A 134 4.35 -0.33 6.87
CA GLU A 134 2.93 -0.54 7.12
C GLU A 134 2.28 -1.46 6.08
N LEU A 135 2.63 -1.30 4.79
CA LEU A 135 2.16 -2.22 3.75
C LEU A 135 2.77 -3.62 3.92
N ALA A 136 4.06 -3.72 4.25
CA ALA A 136 4.71 -5.00 4.54
C ALA A 136 4.08 -5.70 5.75
N ARG A 137 3.73 -4.95 6.81
CA ARG A 137 3.01 -5.45 7.99
C ARG A 137 1.59 -5.89 7.65
N ALA A 138 0.92 -5.16 6.76
CA ALA A 138 -0.43 -5.49 6.32
C ALA A 138 -0.46 -6.78 5.48
N PHE A 139 0.50 -6.97 4.57
CA PHE A 139 0.57 -8.14 3.69
C PHE A 139 1.42 -9.31 4.24
N GLY A 140 2.22 -9.06 5.26
CA GLY A 140 2.98 -10.06 5.99
C GLY A 140 2.10 -10.85 6.97
N THR A 141 2.48 -12.09 7.22
CA THR A 141 2.02 -12.84 8.40
C THR A 141 2.50 -12.09 9.63
N GLY A 142 1.59 -11.62 10.49
CA GLY A 142 1.89 -10.69 11.58
C GLY A 142 3.12 -11.06 12.40
N ALA A 143 4.23 -10.37 12.16
CA ALA A 143 5.30 -10.21 13.12
C ALA A 143 5.22 -8.77 13.61
N ALA A 144 4.55 -8.58 14.74
CA ALA A 144 4.70 -7.37 15.52
C ALA A 144 6.17 -7.29 15.93
N THR A 145 6.94 -6.37 15.33
CA THR A 145 8.18 -5.93 15.94
C THR A 145 7.80 -4.89 16.98
N ALA A 146 7.59 -5.36 18.20
CA ALA A 146 7.72 -4.55 19.38
C ALA A 146 9.17 -4.06 19.46
N ASN A 147 9.34 -2.75 19.63
CA ASN A 147 10.46 -2.14 20.34
C ASN A 147 9.86 -1.05 21.24
#